data_AF-A0A7J2PMT0-F1
#
_entry.id   AF-A0A7J2PMT0-F1
#
_cell.length_a   1.000
_cell.length_b   1.000
_cell.length_c   1.000
_cell.angle_alpha   90.00
_cell.angle_beta   90.00
_cell.angle_gamma   90.00
#
_symmetry.space_group_name_H-M   'P 1'
#
loop_
_entity.id
_entity.type
_entity.pdbx_description
1 polymer ?
#
loop_
_entity_poly.entity_id
_entity_poly.type
_entity_poly.pdbx_seq_one_letter_code
_entity_poly.pdbx_strand_id
1 'polypeptide(L)'
;MPPENRNFIKIGQIDATGIKGPHEKELEDISKAKCALFIDLDLKKLETIVNNELGGVIESIGFNEDWSITLEMFPEVNIHLSYSYFGNEFGGDIEAEFIFYFSGKHVAWVPGEDSATYIDIILDFIERKLKEKTPFEKRYKSKSELMKKVLLQRNEPFKYLRKNDIEPLANFLGAEVLKTDKIWRIKKEIFPEIFTEVIWEKEDGLDIKFYGEKLASNLDSYHAEFIGIFLINHILRFITVNNLDKNLPDICYIMFSRYYTKNIGKWDHRTR
;
A
#
# COMPACT_ATOMS: atom_id res chain seq x y z
N MET A 1 20.71 2.39 17.73
CA MET A 1 19.83 3.36 18.42
C MET A 1 18.54 2.63 18.75
N PRO A 2 17.95 2.79 19.94
CA PRO A 2 16.61 2.28 20.16
C PRO A 2 15.67 2.91 19.13
N PRO A 3 14.73 2.16 18.55
CA PRO A 3 13.80 2.73 17.58
C PRO A 3 13.10 3.92 18.25
N GLU A 4 13.13 5.08 17.59
CA GLU A 4 12.27 6.21 17.97
C GLU A 4 10.86 5.69 18.19
N ASN A 5 10.14 6.24 19.17
CA ASN A 5 8.86 5.74 19.68
C ASN A 5 7.80 5.69 18.54
N ARG A 6 7.83 4.62 17.73
CA ARG A 6 6.91 4.40 16.61
C ARG A 6 5.55 4.08 17.23
N ASN A 7 4.55 4.89 16.92
CA ASN A 7 3.19 4.61 17.36
C ASN A 7 2.60 3.54 16.43
N PHE A 8 2.61 2.29 16.89
CA PHE A 8 2.04 1.16 16.16
C PHE A 8 0.54 1.08 16.37
N ILE A 9 -0.20 0.91 15.28
CA ILE A 9 -1.64 0.67 15.30
C ILE A 9 -1.98 -0.60 14.53
N LYS A 10 -3.13 -1.21 14.83
CA LYS A 10 -3.70 -2.34 14.07
C LYS A 10 -4.78 -1.85 13.10
N ILE A 11 -5.13 -2.69 12.12
CA ILE A 11 -6.11 -2.33 11.09
C ILE A 11 -7.49 -1.96 11.66
N GLY A 12 -7.93 -2.59 12.76
CA GLY A 12 -9.19 -2.25 13.43
C GLY A 12 -9.24 -0.80 13.93
N GLN A 13 -8.08 -0.22 14.27
CA GLN A 13 -7.99 1.20 14.64
C GLN A 13 -8.13 2.11 13.41
N ILE A 14 -7.57 1.72 12.25
CA ILE A 14 -7.69 2.43 10.97
C ILE A 14 -9.15 2.42 10.48
N ASP A 15 -9.83 1.28 10.60
CA ASP A 15 -11.24 1.12 10.25
C ASP A 15 -12.18 1.84 11.22
N ALA A 16 -11.68 2.21 12.40
CA ALA A 16 -12.44 2.83 13.49
C ALA A 16 -13.74 2.06 13.81
N THR A 17 -13.64 0.73 13.86
CA THR A 17 -14.72 -0.19 14.24
C THR A 17 -14.57 -0.57 15.71
N GLY A 18 -15.66 -0.49 16.49
CA GLY A 18 -15.68 -0.92 17.90
C GLY A 18 -15.84 -2.44 18.10
N ILE A 19 -15.93 -3.18 17.00
CA ILE A 19 -16.05 -4.64 16.89
C ILE A 19 -15.05 -5.06 15.81
N LYS A 20 -14.62 -6.33 15.83
CA LYS A 20 -13.77 -6.95 14.81
C LYS A 20 -14.25 -6.60 13.39
N GLY A 21 -13.41 -5.86 12.67
CA GLY A 21 -13.73 -5.33 11.34
C GLY A 21 -13.57 -6.40 10.24
N PRO A 22 -14.14 -6.18 9.04
CA PRO A 22 -13.96 -7.09 7.91
C PRO A 22 -12.49 -7.27 7.54
N HIS A 23 -11.68 -6.21 7.53
CA HIS A 23 -10.26 -6.29 7.17
C HIS A 23 -9.41 -6.91 8.29
N GLU A 24 -9.83 -6.81 9.55
CA GLU A 24 -9.17 -7.55 10.64
C GLU A 24 -9.34 -9.06 10.47
N LYS A 25 -10.55 -9.50 10.09
CA LYS A 25 -10.78 -10.91 9.75
C LYS A 25 -9.99 -11.33 8.51
N GLU A 26 -9.95 -10.50 7.47
CA GLU A 26 -9.18 -10.77 6.25
C GLU A 26 -7.69 -10.99 6.56
N LEU A 27 -7.09 -10.13 7.38
CA LEU A 27 -5.69 -10.28 7.81
C LEU A 27 -5.46 -11.54 8.63
N GLU A 28 -6.39 -11.95 9.49
CA GLU A 28 -6.31 -13.23 10.19
C GLU A 28 -6.40 -14.43 9.24
N ASP A 29 -7.27 -14.37 8.24
CA ASP A 29 -7.43 -15.43 7.26
C ASP A 29 -6.17 -15.53 6.38
N ILE A 30 -5.57 -14.40 6.01
CA ILE A 30 -4.25 -14.33 5.36
C ILE A 30 -3.17 -14.94 6.26
N SER A 31 -3.11 -14.56 7.54
CA SER A 31 -2.17 -15.11 8.52
C SER A 31 -2.25 -16.63 8.58
N LYS A 32 -3.45 -17.19 8.76
CA LYS A 32 -3.70 -18.65 8.79
C LYS A 32 -3.31 -19.34 7.50
N ALA A 33 -3.54 -18.71 6.34
CA ALA A 33 -3.22 -19.29 5.05
C ALA A 33 -1.72 -19.29 4.75
N LYS A 34 -0.96 -18.34 5.30
CA LYS A 34 0.42 -18.05 4.89
C LYS A 34 1.48 -18.38 5.94
N CYS A 35 1.16 -18.37 7.25
CA CYS A 35 2.15 -18.50 8.32
C CYS A 35 2.96 -19.81 8.26
N ALA A 36 2.34 -20.91 7.83
CA ALA A 36 3.00 -22.21 7.67
C ALA A 36 4.12 -22.20 6.62
N LEU A 37 4.11 -21.25 5.67
CA LEU A 37 5.18 -21.11 4.67
C LEU A 37 6.52 -20.66 5.27
N PHE A 38 6.48 -20.12 6.49
CA PHE A 38 7.62 -19.52 7.15
C PHE A 38 8.20 -20.39 8.26
N ILE A 39 7.55 -21.51 8.59
CA ILE A 39 8.09 -22.50 9.52
C ILE A 39 9.36 -23.09 8.91
N ASP A 40 10.44 -23.13 9.71
CA ASP A 40 11.77 -23.59 9.31
C ASP A 40 12.38 -22.86 8.09
N LEU A 41 11.87 -21.68 7.76
CA LEU A 41 12.40 -20.89 6.65
C LEU A 41 13.81 -20.38 6.96
N ASP A 42 14.74 -20.54 6.01
CA ASP A 42 16.04 -19.88 6.08
C ASP A 42 15.85 -18.35 6.05
N LEU A 43 16.11 -17.71 7.19
CA LEU A 43 15.96 -16.27 7.36
C LEU A 43 16.81 -15.48 6.36
N LYS A 44 17.96 -16.01 5.89
CA LYS A 44 18.78 -15.35 4.86
C LYS A 44 18.09 -15.33 3.51
N LYS A 45 17.34 -16.39 3.18
CA LYS A 45 16.53 -16.45 1.96
C LYS A 45 15.41 -15.41 2.03
N LEU A 46 14.74 -15.30 3.18
CA LEU A 46 13.72 -14.29 3.41
C LEU A 46 14.29 -12.87 3.30
N GLU A 47 15.41 -12.61 3.97
CA GLU A 47 16.11 -11.32 3.96
C GLU A 47 16.49 -10.90 2.54
N THR A 48 16.95 -11.84 1.72
CA THR A 48 17.27 -11.58 0.30
C THR A 48 16.03 -11.15 -0.48
N ILE A 49 14.89 -11.83 -0.30
CA ILE A 49 13.63 -11.49 -0.97
C ILE A 49 13.16 -10.11 -0.51
N VAL A 50 13.13 -9.87 0.80
CA VAL A 50 12.63 -8.63 1.40
C VAL A 50 13.48 -7.43 0.95
N ASN A 51 14.79 -7.51 1.09
CA ASN A 51 15.69 -6.38 0.82
C ASN A 51 15.84 -6.12 -0.69
N ASN A 52 16.08 -7.17 -1.49
CA ASN A 52 16.48 -6.99 -2.89
C ASN A 52 15.31 -7.00 -3.89
N GLU A 53 14.14 -7.48 -3.46
CA GLU A 53 13.00 -7.63 -4.36
C GLU A 53 11.73 -6.90 -3.92
N LEU A 54 11.52 -6.71 -2.62
CA LEU A 54 10.42 -5.88 -2.11
C LEU A 54 10.89 -4.47 -1.71
N GLY A 55 12.17 -4.29 -1.40
CA GLY A 55 12.70 -3.02 -0.89
C GLY A 55 12.32 -2.75 0.57
N GLY A 56 12.01 -3.81 1.33
CA GLY A 56 11.75 -3.73 2.77
C GLY A 56 13.00 -4.02 3.59
N VAL A 57 12.79 -4.19 4.89
CA VAL A 57 13.83 -4.63 5.83
C VAL A 57 13.29 -5.68 6.79
N ILE A 58 14.16 -6.59 7.23
CA ILE A 58 13.87 -7.43 8.39
C ILE A 58 14.41 -6.73 9.63
N GLU A 59 13.53 -6.46 10.59
CA GLU A 59 13.90 -5.82 11.86
C GLU A 59 13.03 -6.36 13.00
N SER A 60 13.42 -6.08 14.24
CA SER A 60 12.52 -6.26 15.38
C SER A 60 11.78 -4.95 15.65
N ILE A 61 10.47 -5.05 15.87
CA ILE A 61 9.58 -3.97 16.27
C ILE A 61 9.25 -3.98 17.78
N GLY A 62 9.72 -4.99 18.52
CA GLY A 62 9.72 -5.00 19.99
C GLY A 62 8.46 -5.57 20.65
N PHE A 63 7.72 -6.43 19.94
CA PHE A 63 6.55 -7.17 20.43
C PHE A 63 6.86 -8.64 20.78
N ASN A 64 8.13 -8.97 21.03
CA ASN A 64 8.61 -10.34 21.27
C ASN A 64 8.35 -11.30 20.09
N GLU A 65 8.28 -10.76 18.88
CA GLU A 65 8.27 -11.53 17.65
C GLU A 65 9.63 -12.19 17.38
N ASP A 66 9.64 -13.26 16.59
CA ASP A 66 10.90 -13.87 16.14
C ASP A 66 11.61 -12.95 15.13
N TRP A 67 10.82 -12.35 14.24
CA TRP A 67 11.25 -11.34 13.29
C TRP A 67 10.05 -10.58 12.74
N SER A 68 10.30 -9.43 12.14
CA SER A 68 9.27 -8.70 11.38
C SER A 68 9.80 -8.19 10.06
N ILE A 69 8.91 -8.10 9.07
CA ILE A 69 9.19 -7.41 7.80
C ILE A 69 8.57 -6.03 7.87
N THR A 70 9.38 -4.98 7.73
CA THR A 70 8.91 -3.60 7.57
C THR A 70 9.00 -3.18 6.11
N LEU A 71 7.90 -2.64 5.59
CA LEU A 71 7.78 -2.08 4.24
C LEU A 71 7.18 -0.67 4.33
N GLU A 72 7.77 0.28 3.60
CA GLU A 72 7.19 1.60 3.41
C GLU A 72 6.41 1.64 2.09
N MET A 73 5.07 1.67 2.19
CA MET A 73 4.19 1.71 1.01
C MET A 73 4.26 3.09 0.32
N PHE A 74 4.23 4.14 1.13
CA PHE A 74 4.44 5.55 0.79
C PHE A 74 5.17 6.21 1.97
N PRO A 75 5.85 7.35 1.77
CA PRO A 75 6.43 8.09 2.89
C PRO A 75 5.46 8.25 4.05
N GLU A 76 5.88 7.83 5.24
CA GLU A 76 5.08 7.85 6.48
C GLU A 76 3.85 6.92 6.49
N VAL A 77 3.85 5.89 5.65
CA VAL A 77 2.88 4.77 5.63
C VAL A 77 3.66 3.45 5.69
N ASN A 78 4.01 3.04 6.91
CA ASN A 78 4.76 1.82 7.17
C ASN A 78 3.83 0.66 7.54
N ILE A 79 4.15 -0.52 7.02
CA ILE A 79 3.46 -1.78 7.30
C ILE A 79 4.48 -2.75 7.88
N HIS A 80 4.12 -3.42 8.98
CA HIS A 80 4.97 -4.35 9.70
C HIS A 80 4.27 -5.71 9.78
N LEU A 81 4.89 -6.75 9.22
CA LEU A 81 4.41 -8.12 9.27
C LEU A 81 5.22 -8.82 10.38
N SER A 82 4.67 -8.88 11.58
CA SER A 82 5.30 -9.47 12.77
C SER A 82 5.04 -10.96 12.80
N TYR A 83 6.08 -11.79 12.78
CA TYR A 83 5.95 -13.24 12.77
C TYR A 83 6.41 -13.86 14.10
N SER A 84 5.62 -14.80 14.61
CA SER A 84 5.97 -15.60 15.79
C SER A 84 5.68 -17.08 15.53
N TYR A 85 6.64 -17.93 15.86
CA TYR A 85 6.53 -19.38 15.88
C TYR A 85 6.47 -19.87 17.33
N PHE A 86 5.38 -20.53 17.70
CA PHE A 86 5.16 -21.00 19.07
C PHE A 86 5.55 -22.48 19.26
N GLY A 87 5.82 -23.18 18.16
CA GLY A 87 6.07 -24.62 18.17
C GLY A 87 4.83 -25.46 18.48
N ASN A 88 4.97 -26.77 18.32
CA ASN A 88 3.91 -27.74 18.63
C ASN A 88 3.99 -28.29 20.06
N GLU A 89 4.90 -27.78 20.89
CA GLU A 89 5.30 -28.40 22.15
C GLU A 89 4.29 -28.20 23.30
N PHE A 90 3.34 -27.27 23.17
CA PHE A 90 2.42 -26.92 24.26
C PHE A 90 0.92 -27.14 23.96
N GLY A 91 0.58 -27.79 22.85
CA GLY A 91 -0.82 -28.11 22.52
C GLY A 91 -1.72 -26.88 22.38
N GLY A 92 -1.15 -25.71 22.08
CA GLY A 92 -1.92 -24.52 21.70
C GLY A 92 -2.48 -24.68 20.28
N ASP A 93 -3.64 -24.09 20.02
CA ASP A 93 -4.33 -24.18 18.71
C ASP A 93 -3.60 -23.42 17.58
N ILE A 94 -2.49 -22.72 17.86
CA ILE A 94 -1.77 -21.85 16.91
C ILE A 94 -0.27 -22.18 16.95
N GLU A 95 0.25 -22.80 15.88
CA GLU A 95 1.67 -23.15 15.71
C GLU A 95 2.53 -21.93 15.30
N ALA A 96 1.96 -21.04 14.48
CA ALA A 96 2.60 -19.81 14.04
C ALA A 96 1.55 -18.74 13.70
N GLU A 97 1.91 -17.47 13.82
CA GLU A 97 1.03 -16.36 13.43
C GLU A 97 1.78 -15.18 12.84
N PHE A 98 1.11 -14.48 11.93
CA PHE A 98 1.38 -13.08 11.63
C PHE A 98 0.45 -12.16 12.40
N ILE A 99 1.02 -11.11 12.99
CA ILE A 99 0.30 -9.92 13.43
C ILE A 99 0.76 -8.73 12.58
N PHE A 100 -0.21 -8.00 12.05
CA PHE A 100 0.05 -6.84 11.19
C PHE A 100 -0.08 -5.55 11.98
N TYR A 101 0.99 -4.77 11.96
CA TYR A 101 1.03 -3.44 12.56
C TYR A 101 1.30 -2.40 11.48
N PHE A 102 0.89 -1.17 11.77
CA PHE A 102 1.09 -0.05 10.89
C PHE A 102 1.63 1.14 11.68
N SER A 103 2.47 1.96 11.05
CA SER A 103 3.03 3.17 11.68
C SER A 103 3.31 4.27 10.67
N GLY A 104 3.67 5.45 11.18
CA GLY A 104 3.92 6.66 10.37
C GLY A 104 2.74 7.64 10.40
N LYS A 105 3.00 8.91 10.06
CA LYS A 105 2.02 9.99 10.20
C LYS A 105 0.81 9.88 9.27
N HIS A 106 0.99 9.29 8.09
CA HIS A 106 -0.04 9.18 7.06
C HIS A 106 -0.78 7.85 7.08
N VAL A 107 -0.40 6.91 7.95
CA VAL A 107 -1.03 5.59 8.07
C VAL A 107 -2.54 5.68 8.23
N ALA A 108 -2.99 6.62 9.08
CA ALA A 108 -4.39 6.84 9.36
C ALA A 108 -5.15 7.34 8.14
N TRP A 109 -4.51 7.80 7.07
CA TRP A 109 -5.18 8.31 5.88
C TRP A 109 -5.56 7.18 4.92
N VAL A 110 -4.84 6.05 4.97
CA VAL A 110 -5.04 4.91 4.08
C VAL A 110 -6.17 4.02 4.62
N PRO A 111 -7.18 3.66 3.81
CA PRO A 111 -8.23 2.71 4.21
C PRO A 111 -7.67 1.34 4.57
N GLY A 112 -8.40 0.61 5.43
CA GLY A 112 -8.08 -0.78 5.74
C GLY A 112 -8.05 -1.67 4.50
N GLU A 113 -8.97 -1.47 3.55
CA GLU A 113 -9.05 -2.22 2.29
C GLU A 113 -7.74 -2.14 1.48
N ASP A 114 -7.25 -0.93 1.19
CA ASP A 114 -5.97 -0.71 0.48
C ASP A 114 -4.81 -1.40 1.24
N SER A 115 -4.82 -1.32 2.57
CA SER A 115 -3.77 -1.86 3.43
C SER A 115 -3.76 -3.40 3.45
N ALA A 116 -4.93 -4.03 3.61
CA ALA A 116 -5.08 -5.48 3.62
C ALA A 116 -4.75 -6.10 2.26
N THR A 117 -5.25 -5.48 1.18
CA THR A 117 -4.93 -5.93 -0.18
C THR A 117 -3.43 -5.79 -0.48
N TYR A 118 -2.77 -4.72 -0.02
CA TYR A 118 -1.32 -4.59 -0.19
C TYR A 118 -0.56 -5.69 0.57
N ILE A 119 -0.96 -6.00 1.80
CA ILE A 119 -0.37 -7.11 2.58
C ILE A 119 -0.52 -8.45 1.86
N ASP A 120 -1.70 -8.72 1.30
CA ASP A 120 -1.94 -9.94 0.52
C ASP A 120 -0.99 -10.04 -0.68
N ILE A 121 -0.83 -8.95 -1.44
CA ILE A 121 0.13 -8.86 -2.56
C ILE A 121 1.56 -9.16 -2.11
N ILE A 122 1.99 -8.63 -0.96
CA ILE A 122 3.33 -8.87 -0.40
C ILE A 122 3.52 -10.34 -0.02
N LEU A 123 2.57 -10.94 0.68
CA LEU A 123 2.67 -12.33 1.11
C LEU A 123 2.58 -13.30 -0.08
N ASP A 124 1.76 -13.00 -1.08
CA ASP A 124 1.71 -13.72 -2.35
C ASP A 124 3.03 -13.61 -3.13
N PHE A 125 3.65 -12.43 -3.12
CA PHE A 125 4.96 -12.23 -3.70
C PHE A 125 6.00 -13.13 -3.03
N ILE A 126 6.09 -13.08 -1.69
CA ILE A 126 7.05 -13.88 -0.92
C ILE A 126 6.80 -15.37 -1.15
N GLU A 127 5.55 -15.82 -1.07
CA GLU A 127 5.18 -17.21 -1.34
C GLU A 127 5.67 -17.65 -2.72
N ARG A 128 5.39 -16.87 -3.77
CA ARG A 128 5.84 -17.19 -5.13
C ARG A 128 7.35 -17.30 -5.21
N LYS A 129 8.09 -16.42 -4.53
CA LYS A 129 9.55 -16.43 -4.51
C LYS A 129 10.11 -17.62 -3.76
N LEU A 130 9.55 -17.94 -2.60
CA LEU A 130 9.93 -19.12 -1.84
C LEU A 130 9.68 -20.42 -2.61
N LYS A 131 8.58 -20.47 -3.37
CA LYS A 131 8.18 -21.60 -4.22
C LYS A 131 8.75 -21.58 -5.64
N GLU A 132 9.60 -20.61 -5.96
CA GLU A 132 10.23 -20.44 -7.29
C GLU A 132 9.21 -20.38 -8.44
N LYS A 133 8.05 -19.77 -8.20
CA LYS A 133 6.98 -19.61 -9.18
C LYS A 133 7.06 -18.26 -9.88
N THR A 134 6.84 -18.26 -11.18
CA THR A 134 6.72 -17.02 -11.97
C THR A 134 5.34 -16.38 -11.80
N PRO A 135 5.22 -15.05 -11.96
CA PRO A 135 3.91 -14.40 -12.05
C PRO A 135 3.07 -14.99 -13.19
N PHE A 136 1.77 -15.12 -12.96
CA PHE A 136 0.84 -15.77 -13.90
C PHE A 136 0.53 -14.87 -15.10
N GLU A 137 -0.09 -13.71 -14.87
CA GLU A 137 -0.50 -12.81 -15.94
C GLU A 137 0.53 -11.68 -16.14
N LYS A 138 0.95 -11.44 -17.38
CA LYS A 138 2.00 -10.47 -17.73
C LYS A 138 1.54 -9.44 -18.75
N ARG A 139 0.26 -9.06 -18.70
CA ARG A 139 -0.38 -8.19 -19.70
C ARG A 139 -0.33 -6.70 -19.33
N TYR A 140 0.86 -6.17 -19.02
CA TYR A 140 1.04 -4.79 -18.52
C TYR A 140 0.66 -3.67 -19.49
N LYS A 141 0.54 -3.97 -20.79
CA LYS A 141 0.17 -2.99 -21.82
C LYS A 141 -1.34 -2.81 -21.96
N SER A 142 -2.13 -3.77 -21.48
CA SER A 142 -3.59 -3.70 -21.45
C SER A 142 -4.07 -3.39 -20.04
N LYS A 143 -5.19 -2.68 -19.94
CA LYS A 143 -5.82 -2.37 -18.66
C LYS A 143 -7.02 -3.28 -18.42
N SER A 144 -7.16 -3.79 -17.21
CA SER A 144 -8.39 -4.47 -16.79
C SER A 144 -9.59 -3.52 -16.81
N GLU A 145 -10.80 -4.08 -16.78
CA GLU A 145 -12.02 -3.29 -16.65
C GLU A 145 -12.05 -2.49 -15.33
N LEU A 146 -11.50 -3.06 -14.25
CA LEU A 146 -11.34 -2.35 -12.98
C LEU A 146 -10.45 -1.13 -13.14
N MET A 147 -9.26 -1.29 -13.74
CA MET A 147 -8.33 -0.18 -13.96
C MET A 147 -8.92 0.90 -14.86
N LYS A 148 -9.61 0.54 -15.94
CA LYS A 148 -10.31 1.53 -16.81
C LYS A 148 -11.34 2.33 -16.02
N LYS A 149 -12.16 1.66 -15.20
CA LYS A 149 -13.15 2.32 -14.34
C LYS A 149 -12.49 3.24 -13.33
N VAL A 150 -11.40 2.80 -12.71
CA VAL A 150 -10.61 3.59 -11.75
C VAL A 150 -10.13 4.89 -12.39
N LEU A 151 -9.49 4.81 -13.56
CA LEU A 151 -8.92 5.96 -14.25
C LEU A 151 -9.99 6.98 -14.60
N LEU A 152 -11.14 6.53 -15.10
CA LEU A 152 -12.27 7.39 -15.42
C LEU A 152 -12.80 8.12 -14.18
N GLN A 153 -13.04 7.39 -13.09
CA GLN A 153 -13.62 7.93 -11.86
C GLN A 153 -12.68 8.90 -11.12
N ARG A 154 -11.36 8.69 -11.26
CA ARG A 154 -10.34 9.46 -10.52
C ARG A 154 -9.68 10.55 -11.36
N ASN A 155 -10.13 10.77 -12.59
CA ASN A 155 -9.56 11.76 -13.51
C ASN A 155 -9.81 13.20 -13.07
N GLU A 156 -11.05 13.54 -12.69
CA GLU A 156 -11.44 14.93 -12.42
C GLU A 156 -10.60 15.63 -11.32
N PRO A 157 -10.27 14.98 -10.19
CA PRO A 157 -9.43 15.56 -9.14
C PRO A 157 -8.08 16.11 -9.63
N PHE A 158 -7.47 15.52 -10.66
CA PHE A 158 -6.14 15.94 -11.13
C PHE A 158 -6.14 17.37 -11.71
N LYS A 159 -7.30 17.92 -12.08
CA LYS A 159 -7.46 19.32 -12.50
C LYS A 159 -7.06 20.32 -11.40
N TYR A 160 -7.05 19.90 -10.14
CA TYR A 160 -6.72 20.74 -9.00
C TYR A 160 -5.22 20.82 -8.70
N LEU A 161 -4.39 20.01 -9.36
CA LEU A 161 -2.93 20.10 -9.25
C LEU A 161 -2.40 21.37 -9.93
N ARG A 162 -1.50 22.08 -9.23
CA ARG A 162 -0.88 23.34 -9.64
C ARG A 162 0.62 23.17 -9.79
N LYS A 163 1.28 24.04 -10.55
CA LYS A 163 2.73 23.99 -10.76
C LYS A 163 3.54 23.97 -9.45
N ASN A 164 3.07 24.67 -8.41
CA ASN A 164 3.74 24.71 -7.11
C ASN A 164 3.55 23.43 -6.29
N ASP A 165 2.71 22.49 -6.74
CA ASP A 165 2.49 21.21 -6.06
C ASP A 165 3.55 20.15 -6.45
N ILE A 166 4.44 20.41 -7.42
CA ILE A 166 5.43 19.43 -7.92
C ILE A 166 6.29 18.84 -6.80
N GLU A 167 7.01 19.69 -6.07
CA GLU A 167 7.92 19.26 -4.99
C GLU A 167 7.16 18.70 -3.78
N PRO A 168 6.09 19.34 -3.27
CA PRO A 168 5.29 18.76 -2.20
C PRO A 168 4.69 17.40 -2.55
N LEU A 169 4.21 17.20 -3.78
CA LEU A 169 3.67 15.92 -4.24
C LEU A 169 4.77 14.86 -4.37
N ALA A 170 5.94 15.24 -4.89
CA ALA A 170 7.09 14.34 -4.99
C ALA A 170 7.50 13.81 -3.61
N ASN A 171 7.63 14.71 -2.63
CA ASN A 171 7.98 14.36 -1.25
C ASN A 171 6.90 13.52 -0.58
N PHE A 172 5.62 13.86 -0.79
CA PHE A 172 4.49 13.13 -0.21
C PHE A 172 4.38 11.68 -0.74
N LEU A 173 4.67 11.47 -2.03
CA LEU A 173 4.56 10.16 -2.67
C LEU A 173 5.85 9.35 -2.62
N GLY A 174 7.00 9.99 -2.37
CA GLY A 174 8.32 9.40 -2.58
C GLY A 174 8.57 9.11 -4.06
N ALA A 175 8.18 10.04 -4.94
CA ALA A 175 8.10 9.86 -6.39
C ALA A 175 8.81 10.99 -7.16
N GLU A 176 9.19 10.72 -8.40
CA GLU A 176 9.58 11.75 -9.36
C GLU A 176 8.32 12.40 -9.96
N VAL A 177 8.18 13.71 -9.84
CA VAL A 177 7.03 14.46 -10.38
C VAL A 177 7.52 15.46 -11.42
N LEU A 178 6.96 15.38 -12.62
CA LEU A 178 7.22 16.29 -13.72
C LEU A 178 5.92 16.91 -14.21
N LYS A 179 6.00 18.21 -14.52
CA LYS A 179 4.91 18.96 -15.14
C LYS A 179 5.41 19.69 -16.38
N THR A 180 4.76 19.43 -17.51
CA THR A 180 4.81 20.31 -18.69
C THR A 180 3.54 21.17 -18.74
N ASP A 181 3.42 22.01 -19.76
CA ASP A 181 2.26 22.90 -19.93
C ASP A 181 0.92 22.13 -19.91
N LYS A 182 0.90 20.92 -20.48
CA LYS A 182 -0.31 20.11 -20.65
C LYS A 182 -0.35 18.83 -19.83
N ILE A 183 0.81 18.30 -19.43
CA ILE A 183 0.94 16.93 -18.93
C ILE A 183 1.57 16.92 -17.54
N TRP A 184 0.99 16.12 -16.65
CA TRP A 184 1.61 15.68 -15.41
C TRP A 184 2.11 14.25 -15.57
N ARG A 185 3.32 13.98 -15.09
CA ARG A 185 3.91 12.64 -15.01
C ARG A 185 4.41 12.42 -13.59
N ILE A 186 3.94 11.35 -12.97
CA ILE A 186 4.26 10.99 -11.60
C ILE A 186 4.80 9.56 -11.66
N LYS A 187 6.10 9.40 -11.44
CA LYS A 187 6.80 8.12 -11.54
C LYS A 187 7.25 7.68 -10.14
N LYS A 188 6.78 6.51 -9.72
CA LYS A 188 7.15 5.88 -8.44
C LYS A 188 7.78 4.53 -8.68
N GLU A 189 8.91 4.27 -8.03
CA GLU A 189 9.43 2.93 -7.85
C GLU A 189 8.61 2.24 -6.76
N ILE A 190 7.87 1.19 -7.13
CA ILE A 190 6.94 0.50 -6.21
C ILE A 190 7.59 -0.69 -5.51
N PHE A 191 8.57 -1.30 -6.17
CA PHE A 191 9.52 -2.30 -5.67
C PHE A 191 10.84 -2.07 -6.41
N PRO A 192 11.99 -2.57 -5.91
CA PRO A 192 13.28 -2.43 -6.58
C PRO A 192 13.23 -2.76 -8.08
N GLU A 193 13.60 -1.79 -8.91
CA GLU A 193 13.61 -1.84 -10.38
C GLU A 193 12.23 -2.08 -11.02
N ILE A 194 11.14 -1.76 -10.32
CA ILE A 194 9.76 -1.83 -10.82
C ILE A 194 9.08 -0.48 -10.61
N PHE A 195 8.61 0.11 -11.70
CA PHE A 195 8.08 1.46 -11.73
C PHE A 195 6.63 1.48 -12.19
N THR A 196 5.87 2.39 -11.60
CA THR A 196 4.58 2.85 -12.12
C THR A 196 4.69 4.33 -12.49
N GLU A 197 4.09 4.71 -13.62
CA GLU A 197 3.99 6.09 -14.07
C GLU A 197 2.52 6.45 -14.27
N VAL A 198 2.01 7.37 -13.45
CA VAL A 198 0.70 8.00 -13.62
C VAL A 198 0.87 9.22 -14.51
N ILE A 199 0.08 9.26 -15.58
CA ILE A 199 0.11 10.33 -16.58
C ILE A 199 -1.25 11.00 -16.57
N TRP A 200 -1.30 12.32 -16.43
CA TRP A 200 -2.54 13.05 -16.57
C TRP A 200 -2.37 14.18 -17.57
N GLU A 201 -3.21 14.17 -18.61
CA GLU A 201 -3.31 15.23 -19.61
C GLU A 201 -4.73 15.78 -19.62
N LYS A 202 -4.86 17.11 -19.75
CA LYS A 202 -6.18 17.77 -19.68
C LYS A 202 -7.15 17.28 -20.75
N GLU A 203 -6.63 16.94 -21.94
CA GLU A 203 -7.41 16.53 -23.11
C GLU A 203 -7.66 15.01 -23.11
N ASP A 204 -6.64 14.20 -22.76
CA ASP A 204 -6.69 12.73 -22.85
C ASP A 204 -7.08 12.03 -21.53
N GLY A 205 -7.05 12.75 -20.41
CA GLY A 205 -7.40 12.26 -19.09
C GLY A 205 -6.26 11.53 -18.37
N LEU A 206 -6.65 10.66 -17.44
CA LEU A 206 -5.74 9.91 -16.58
C LEU A 206 -5.37 8.57 -17.20
N ASP A 207 -4.07 8.29 -17.26
CA ASP A 207 -3.49 7.03 -17.73
C ASP A 207 -2.44 6.53 -16.73
N ILE A 208 -2.10 5.25 -16.84
CA ILE A 208 -1.07 4.60 -16.01
C ILE A 208 -0.28 3.58 -16.81
N LYS A 209 1.01 3.49 -16.51
CA LYS A 209 1.96 2.55 -17.12
C LYS A 209 2.77 1.83 -16.05
N PHE A 210 3.19 0.61 -16.38
CA PHE A 210 4.07 -0.22 -15.55
C PHE A 210 5.27 -0.67 -16.37
N TYR A 211 6.47 -0.54 -15.82
CA TYR A 211 7.71 -0.94 -16.48
C TYR A 211 8.81 -1.19 -15.45
N GLY A 212 9.95 -1.73 -15.89
CA GLY A 212 11.08 -2.04 -15.02
C GLY A 212 11.70 -3.40 -15.37
N GLU A 213 12.99 -3.56 -15.07
CA GLU A 213 13.75 -4.77 -15.43
C GLU A 213 13.19 -6.01 -14.71
N LYS A 214 12.73 -5.83 -13.46
CA LYS A 214 12.19 -6.91 -12.63
C LYS A 214 10.67 -7.11 -12.74
N LEU A 215 9.95 -6.27 -13.49
CA LEU A 215 8.47 -6.29 -13.51
C LEU A 215 7.94 -7.69 -13.88
N ALA A 216 8.36 -8.22 -15.04
CA ALA A 216 7.82 -9.47 -15.58
C ALA A 216 8.25 -10.73 -14.82
N SER A 217 9.33 -10.67 -14.03
CA SER A 217 9.80 -11.76 -13.19
C SER A 217 9.17 -11.75 -11.80
N ASN A 218 8.71 -10.59 -11.33
CA ASN A 218 8.39 -10.40 -9.92
C ASN A 218 6.91 -10.10 -9.66
N LEU A 219 6.21 -9.39 -10.54
CA LEU A 219 4.86 -8.89 -10.28
C LEU A 219 3.93 -9.18 -11.45
N ASP A 220 2.80 -9.83 -11.24
CA ASP A 220 1.79 -9.99 -12.31
C ASP A 220 1.07 -8.67 -12.59
N SER A 221 0.38 -8.60 -13.73
CA SER A 221 -0.31 -7.38 -14.15
C SER A 221 -1.46 -6.99 -13.22
N TYR A 222 -2.12 -7.94 -12.56
CA TYR A 222 -3.23 -7.65 -11.65
C TYR A 222 -2.71 -6.95 -10.38
N HIS A 223 -1.69 -7.51 -9.73
CA HIS A 223 -1.04 -6.89 -8.58
C HIS A 223 -0.40 -5.55 -8.92
N ALA A 224 0.22 -5.41 -10.09
CA ALA A 224 0.72 -4.12 -10.57
C ALA A 224 -0.41 -3.07 -10.67
N GLU A 225 -1.57 -3.45 -11.20
CA GLU A 225 -2.73 -2.57 -11.27
C GLU A 225 -3.25 -2.14 -9.88
N PHE A 226 -3.33 -3.05 -8.89
CA PHE A 226 -3.71 -2.66 -7.52
C PHE A 226 -2.76 -1.65 -6.91
N ILE A 227 -1.45 -1.90 -6.99
CA ILE A 227 -0.46 -0.95 -6.48
C ILE A 227 -0.57 0.40 -7.21
N GLY A 228 -0.81 0.38 -8.53
CA GLY A 228 -1.11 1.58 -9.30
C GLY A 228 -2.36 2.32 -8.83
N ILE A 229 -3.44 1.60 -8.51
CA ILE A 229 -4.67 2.17 -7.92
C ILE A 229 -4.35 2.84 -6.59
N PHE A 230 -3.56 2.20 -5.72
CA PHE A 230 -3.19 2.77 -4.42
C PHE A 230 -2.39 4.06 -4.58
N LEU A 231 -1.49 4.15 -5.56
CA LEU A 231 -0.78 5.38 -5.88
C LEU A 231 -1.75 6.48 -6.32
N ILE A 232 -2.69 6.18 -7.21
CA ILE A 232 -3.70 7.16 -7.64
C ILE A 232 -4.56 7.61 -6.43
N ASN A 233 -5.00 6.68 -5.58
CA ASN A 233 -5.74 7.00 -4.36
C ASN A 233 -4.92 7.93 -3.45
N HIS A 234 -3.61 7.71 -3.33
CA HIS A 234 -2.73 8.53 -2.51
C HIS A 234 -2.51 9.93 -3.10
N ILE A 235 -2.40 10.05 -4.43
CA ILE A 235 -2.42 11.35 -5.12
C ILE A 235 -3.73 12.10 -4.84
N LEU A 236 -4.87 11.41 -4.86
CA LEU A 236 -6.16 12.01 -4.51
C LEU A 236 -6.16 12.53 -3.07
N ARG A 237 -5.60 11.79 -2.11
CA ARG A 237 -5.47 12.26 -0.71
C ARG A 237 -4.67 13.57 -0.64
N PHE A 238 -3.54 13.65 -1.35
CA PHE A 238 -2.76 14.88 -1.46
C PHE A 238 -3.59 16.04 -2.03
N ILE A 239 -4.31 15.80 -3.14
CA ILE A 239 -5.16 16.81 -3.76
C ILE A 239 -6.21 17.30 -2.76
N THR A 240 -6.86 16.38 -2.04
CA THR A 240 -7.91 16.70 -1.09
C THR A 240 -7.41 17.62 0.02
N VAL A 241 -6.33 17.25 0.70
CA VAL A 241 -5.84 18.02 1.86
C VAL A 241 -5.29 19.40 1.46
N ASN A 242 -4.84 19.56 0.22
CA ASN A 242 -4.32 20.83 -0.30
C ASN A 242 -5.37 21.72 -0.98
N ASN A 243 -6.64 21.28 -1.03
CA ASN A 243 -7.73 21.99 -1.71
C ASN A 243 -9.06 21.87 -0.93
N LEU A 244 -9.02 21.83 0.41
CA LEU A 244 -10.21 21.69 1.27
C LEU A 244 -11.19 22.86 1.14
N ASP A 245 -10.74 24.01 0.63
CA ASP A 245 -11.54 25.20 0.36
C ASP A 245 -12.37 25.10 -0.95
N LYS A 246 -12.17 24.03 -1.74
CA LYS A 246 -12.81 23.86 -3.04
C LYS A 246 -13.90 22.79 -3.00
N ASN A 247 -14.84 22.89 -3.95
CA ASN A 247 -15.85 21.86 -4.17
C ASN A 247 -15.23 20.65 -4.92
N LEU A 248 -14.59 19.77 -4.17
CA LEU A 248 -13.95 18.57 -4.73
C LEU A 248 -14.98 17.46 -5.01
N PRO A 249 -14.75 16.59 -6.02
CA PRO A 249 -15.61 15.43 -6.28
C PRO A 249 -15.62 14.45 -5.10
N ASP A 250 -16.73 13.74 -4.88
CA ASP A 250 -16.92 12.81 -3.75
C ASP A 250 -15.79 11.78 -3.59
N ILE A 251 -15.23 11.32 -4.72
CA ILE A 251 -14.13 10.35 -4.72
C ILE A 251 -12.94 10.84 -3.89
N CYS A 252 -12.64 12.15 -3.87
CA CYS A 252 -11.59 12.76 -3.07
C CYS A 252 -11.73 12.48 -1.57
N TYR A 253 -12.97 12.36 -1.09
CA TYR A 253 -13.30 12.15 0.32
C TYR A 253 -13.48 10.66 0.68
N ILE A 254 -13.84 9.83 -0.30
CA ILE A 254 -14.02 8.38 -0.10
C ILE A 254 -12.68 7.65 0.03
N MET A 255 -11.58 8.20 -0.51
CA MET A 255 -10.25 7.57 -0.46
C MET A 255 -9.55 7.62 0.90
N PHE A 256 -10.16 8.23 1.92
CA PHE A 256 -9.61 8.28 3.28
C PHE A 256 -10.16 7.17 4.17
N SER A 257 -9.35 6.74 5.14
CA SER A 257 -9.83 5.83 6.17
C SER A 257 -11.01 6.41 6.98
N ARG A 258 -11.75 5.51 7.62
CA ARG A 258 -12.80 5.88 8.56
C ARG A 258 -12.24 6.59 9.79
N TYR A 259 -11.07 6.18 10.27
CA TYR A 259 -10.43 6.85 11.40
C TYR A 259 -10.13 8.31 11.08
N TYR A 260 -9.49 8.60 9.95
CA TYR A 260 -9.14 9.98 9.59
C TYR A 260 -10.39 10.84 9.41
N THR A 261 -11.39 10.33 8.69
CA THR A 261 -12.62 11.08 8.43
C THR A 261 -13.43 11.37 9.70
N LYS A 262 -13.35 10.53 10.74
CA LYS A 262 -13.95 10.81 12.06
C LYS A 262 -13.19 11.85 12.89
N ASN A 263 -11.87 11.95 12.72
CA ASN A 263 -10.99 12.76 13.58
C ASN A 263 -10.61 14.13 13.00
N ILE A 264 -10.80 14.36 11.71
CA ILE A 264 -10.47 15.64 11.06
C ILE A 264 -11.44 16.79 11.39
N GLY A 265 -12.52 16.52 12.13
CA GLY A 265 -13.53 17.53 12.49
C GLY A 265 -14.58 17.73 11.38
N LYS A 266 -15.16 18.94 11.29
CA LYS A 266 -16.23 19.23 10.31
C LYS A 266 -15.67 19.28 8.88
N TRP A 267 -15.87 18.20 8.12
CA TRP A 267 -16.02 18.28 6.67
C TRP A 267 -17.47 18.60 6.35
N ASP A 268 -17.75 19.82 5.91
CA ASP A 268 -19.12 20.26 5.56
C ASP A 268 -19.77 19.39 4.47
N HIS A 269 -18.99 18.59 3.74
CA HIS A 269 -19.45 17.70 2.67
C HIS A 269 -19.93 16.30 3.11
N ARG A 270 -19.86 15.96 4.41
CA ARG A 270 -20.40 14.68 4.95
C ARG A 270 -21.57 14.83 5.93
N THR A 271 -22.20 16.01 5.99
CA THR A 271 -23.56 16.13 6.54
C THR A 271 -24.60 15.68 5.51
N ARG A 272 -24.67 14.38 5.25
CA ARG A 272 -25.84 13.72 4.65
C ARG A 272 -26.06 12.37 5.30
#